data_AF-F9P801-F1
#
_entry.id   AF-F9P801-F1
#
_cell.length_a   1.000
_cell.length_b   1.000
_cell.length_c   1.000
_cell.angle_alpha   90.00
_cell.angle_beta   90.00
_cell.angle_gamma   90.00
#
_symmetry.space_group_name_H-M   'P 1'
#
loop_
_entity.id
_entity.type
_entity.pdbx_description
1 polymer ?
#
loop_
_entity_poly.entity_id
_entity_poly.type
_entity_poly.pdbx_seq_one_letter_code
_entity_poly.pdbx_strand_id
1 'polypeptide(L)' 'MNFEKIEQAYSLLLENVQELQNTLLTNFYDALVEQNGVYLDGNTELDIVKKIMKHLNL' A
#
# COMPACT_ATOMS: atom_id res chain seq x y z
N MET A 1 5.65 -7.31 -21.85
CA MET A 1 4.79 -6.72 -20.81
C MET A 1 3.76 -7.77 -20.42
N ASN A 2 3.71 -8.21 -19.17
CA ASN A 2 2.76 -9.22 -18.72
C ASN A 2 1.57 -8.49 -18.08
N PHE A 3 0.44 -8.45 -18.79
CA PHE A 3 -0.76 -7.72 -18.36
C PHE A 3 -1.38 -8.28 -17.08
N GLU A 4 -1.35 -9.60 -16.90
CA GLU A 4 -1.86 -10.27 -15.71
C GLU A 4 -1.07 -9.85 -14.46
N LYS A 5 0.26 -9.75 -14.58
CA LYS A 5 1.10 -9.23 -13.50
C LYS A 5 0.82 -7.76 -13.19
N ILE A 6 0.54 -6.96 -14.21
CA ILE A 6 0.20 -5.54 -14.03
C ILE A 6 -1.14 -5.42 -13.29
N GLU A 7 -2.15 -6.17 -13.72
CA GLU A 7 -3.47 -6.18 -13.07
C GLU A 7 -3.38 -6.60 -11.60
N GLN A 8 -2.64 -7.69 -11.31
CA GLN A 8 -2.41 -8.15 -9.93
C GLN A 8 -1.72 -7.08 -9.08
N ALA A 9 -0.70 -6.40 -9.61
CA ALA A 9 -0.01 -5.32 -8.91
C ALA A 9 -0.94 -4.13 -8.62
N TYR A 10 -1.80 -3.76 -9.57
CA TYR A 10 -2.78 -2.69 -9.37
C TYR A 10 -3.85 -3.06 -8.35
N SER A 11 -4.34 -4.30 -8.35
CA SER A 11 -5.29 -4.78 -7.34
C SER A 11 -4.70 -4.70 -5.93
N LEU A 12 -3.47 -5.22 -5.74
CA LEU A 12 -2.77 -5.17 -4.46
C LEU A 12 -2.52 -3.74 -4.00
N LEU A 13 -2.12 -2.85 -4.92
CA LEU A 13 -1.94 -1.44 -4.60
C LEU A 13 -3.25 -0.81 -4.12
N LEU A 14 -4.37 -1.08 -4.80
CA LEU A 14 -5.65 -0.50 -4.45
C LEU A 14 -6.20 -1.00 -3.11
N GLU A 15 -6.08 -2.30 -2.84
CA GLU A 15 -6.47 -2.92 -1.56
C GLU A 15 -5.69 -2.30 -0.40
N ASN A 16 -4.38 -2.14 -0.56
CA ASN A 16 -3.52 -1.56 0.45
C ASN A 16 -3.85 -0.09 0.74
N VAL A 17 -4.13 0.73 -0.28
CA VAL A 17 -4.55 2.11 -0.07
C VAL A 17 -5.89 2.17 0.68
N GLN A 18 -6.84 1.29 0.35
CA GLN A 18 -8.13 1.25 1.06
C GLN A 18 -7.98 0.84 2.52
N GLU A 19 -7.13 -0.15 2.82
CA GLU A 19 -6.87 -0.58 4.20
C GLU A 19 -6.22 0.55 5.02
N LEU A 20 -5.26 1.28 4.43
CA LEU A 20 -4.63 2.45 5.04
C LEU A 20 -5.61 3.60 5.22
N GLN A 21 -6.41 3.90 4.20
CA GLN A 21 -7.44 4.94 4.26
C GLN A 21 -8.39 4.70 5.44
N ASN A 22 -8.85 3.47 5.62
CA ASN A 22 -9.75 3.10 6.70
C ASN A 22 -9.05 3.10 8.07
N THR A 23 -7.81 2.62 8.14
CA THR A 23 -7.04 2.53 9.39
C THR A 23 -6.65 3.90 9.91
N LEU A 24 -6.22 4.79 9.01
CA LEU A 24 -5.74 6.14 9.36
C LEU A 24 -6.85 7.19 9.35
N LEU A 25 -8.08 6.81 8.96
CA LEU A 25 -9.22 7.71 8.79
C LEU A 25 -8.87 8.93 7.92
N THR A 26 -8.12 8.69 6.85
CA THR A 26 -7.62 9.74 5.94
C THR A 26 -8.26 9.63 4.56
N ASN A 27 -7.91 10.54 3.64
CA ASN A 27 -8.37 10.47 2.26
C ASN A 27 -7.49 9.50 1.43
N PHE A 28 -8.01 9.06 0.28
CA PHE A 28 -7.33 8.12 -0.60
C PHE A 28 -5.91 8.56 -1.02
N TYR A 29 -5.71 9.84 -1.33
CA TYR A 29 -4.41 10.34 -1.80
C TYR A 29 -3.38 10.37 -0.69
N ASP A 30 -3.78 10.77 0.52
CA ASP A 30 -2.92 10.73 1.70
C ASP A 30 -2.52 9.29 2.03
N ALA A 31 -3.48 8.35 1.95
CA ALA A 31 -3.20 6.92 2.14
C ALA A 31 -2.27 6.34 1.06
N LEU A 32 -2.39 6.79 -0.19
CA LEU A 32 -1.49 6.40 -1.28
C LEU A 32 -0.08 6.96 -1.09
N VAL A 33 0.06 8.21 -0.64
CA VAL A 33 1.37 8.80 -0.31
C VAL A 33 2.01 8.07 0.85
N GLU A 34 1.24 7.76 1.90
CA GLU A 34 1.71 6.99 3.05
C GLU A 34 2.19 5.59 2.62
N GLN A 35 1.43 4.90 1.76
CA GLN A 35 1.86 3.64 1.17
C GLN A 35 3.22 3.79 0.47
N ASN A 36 3.37 4.76 -0.42
CA ASN A 36 4.63 4.97 -1.15
C ASN A 36 5.79 5.38 -0.22
N GLY A 37 5.52 6.18 0.81
CA GLY A 37 6.50 6.59 1.81
C GLY A 37 7.04 5.40 2.60
N VAL A 38 6.16 4.51 3.07
CA VAL A 38 6.60 3.29 3.78
C VAL A 38 7.31 2.31 2.85
N TYR A 39 6.91 2.23 1.58
CA TYR A 39 7.58 1.37 0.61
C TYR A 39 9.04 1.80 0.38
N LEU A 40 9.29 3.11 0.38
CA LEU A 40 10.62 3.68 0.11
C LEU A 40 11.53 3.73 1.34
N ASP A 41 11.01 4.12 2.51
CA ASP A 41 11.83 4.33 3.72
C ASP A 41 11.74 3.20 4.75
N GLY A 42 10.73 2.31 4.68
CA GLY A 42 10.52 1.20 5.63
C GLY A 42 10.26 1.62 7.08
N ASN A 43 10.42 2.90 7.40
CA ASN A 43 10.26 3.50 8.72
C ASN A 43 8.83 3.99 8.91
N THR A 44 8.00 3.11 9.41
CA THR A 44 6.71 3.45 10.02
C THR A 44 6.60 2.76 11.37
N GLU A 45 6.04 3.44 12.36
CA GLU A 45 5.78 2.84 13.68
C GLU A 45 4.50 1.99 13.67
N LEU A 46 3.74 2.01 12.58
CA LEU A 46 2.50 1.28 12.44
C LEU A 46 2.76 -0.11 11.86
N ASP A 47 2.77 -1.12 12.73
CA ASP A 47 3.00 -2.52 12.35
C ASP A 47 2.01 -3.05 11.29
N ILE A 48 0.79 -2.50 11.27
CA ILE A 48 -0.20 -2.82 10.24
C ILE A 48 0.25 -2.38 8.85
N VAL A 49 0.89 -1.21 8.74
CA VAL A 49 1.38 -0.68 7.47
C VAL A 49 2.54 -1.54 6.94
N LYS A 50 3.42 -2.02 7.83
CA LYS A 50 4.48 -2.98 7.45
C LYS A 50 3.92 -4.33 6.95
N LYS A 51 2.81 -4.79 7.51
CA LYS A 51 2.17 -6.05 7.12
C LYS A 51 1.51 -5.96 5.74
N ILE A 52 0.85 -4.84 5.47
CA ILE A 52 0.26 -4.47 4.18
C ILE A 52 1.36 -4.36 3.11
N MET A 53 2.46 -3.69 3.43
CA MET A 53 3.65 -3.53 2.56
C MET A 53 4.30 -4.85 2.14
N LYS A 54 4.39 -5.84 3.03
CA LYS A 54 4.97 -7.15 2.67
C LYS A 54 4.22 -7.87 1.55
N HIS A 55 2.94 -7.57 1.34
CA HIS A 55 2.16 -8.13 0.24
C HIS A 55 2.45 -7.45 -1.12
N LEU A 56 3.06 -6.26 -1.13
CA LEU A 56 3.48 -5.56 -2.36
C LEU A 56 4.81 -6.06 -2.94
N ASN A 57 5.66 -6.73 -2.15
CA ASN A 57 6.99 -7.21 -2.59
C ASN A 57 6.94 -8.55 -3.36
N LEU A 58 6.03 -8.67 -4.33
CA LEU A 58 6.02 -9.77 -5.32
C LEU A 58 7.11 -9.57 -6.39
#